data_AF-A0ABC7ZXF5-F1
#
_entry.id   AF-A0ABC7ZXF5-F1
#
_cell.length_a   1.000
_cell.length_b   1.000
_cell.length_c   1.000
_cell.angle_alpha   90.00
_cell.angle_beta   90.00
_cell.angle_gamma   90.00
#
_symmetry.space_group_name_H-M   'P 1'
#
loop_
_entity.id
_entity.type
_entity.pdbx_description
1 polymer ?
#
loop_
_entity_poly.entity_id
_entity_poly.type
_entity_poly.pdbx_seq_one_letter_code
_entity_poly.pdbx_strand_id
1 'polypeptide(L)'
;MKCPVCHQGEMVSGIKDIPYTFRGRKTVLKGIHGLYCVHCEESIMNKEESDAFMAQVKAFRASVNAETVAPEFIVKVRKKLSLTQKEASEIFGGGVNAFSRYEKGNAQPHPSTIKLLRVLDKHPELLNEIR
;
A
#
# COMPACT_ATOMS: atom_id res chain seq x y z
N MET A 1 -34.94 -0.72 -1.03
CA MET A 1 -34.91 -0.76 -2.52
C MET A 1 -34.12 -1.98 -2.98
N LYS A 2 -34.40 -2.51 -4.18
CA LYS A 2 -33.58 -3.58 -4.76
C LYS A 2 -32.16 -3.10 -5.10
N CYS A 3 -31.20 -3.99 -4.95
CA CYS A 3 -29.81 -3.75 -5.31
C CYS A 3 -29.67 -3.49 -6.82
N PRO A 4 -28.99 -2.40 -7.24
CA PRO A 4 -28.82 -2.07 -8.65
C PRO A 4 -27.77 -2.94 -9.36
N VAL A 5 -27.00 -3.76 -8.63
CA VAL A 5 -25.93 -4.60 -9.19
C VAL A 5 -26.38 -6.05 -9.37
N CYS A 6 -26.87 -6.70 -8.31
CA CYS A 6 -27.29 -8.10 -8.41
C CYS A 6 -28.79 -8.27 -8.72
N HIS A 7 -29.60 -7.21 -8.60
CA HIS A 7 -31.07 -7.22 -8.78
C HIS A 7 -31.87 -8.21 -7.91
N GLN A 8 -31.20 -8.91 -7.00
CA GLN A 8 -31.78 -9.94 -6.13
C GLN A 8 -31.93 -9.45 -4.68
N GLY A 9 -30.86 -8.87 -4.11
CA GLY A 9 -30.83 -8.47 -2.70
C GLY A 9 -31.53 -7.13 -2.43
N GLU A 10 -32.06 -7.00 -1.22
CA GLU A 10 -32.57 -5.73 -0.68
C GLU A 10 -31.40 -4.90 -0.12
N MET A 11 -31.46 -3.59 -0.35
CA MET A 11 -30.51 -2.63 0.22
C MET A 11 -30.97 -2.21 1.62
N VAL A 12 -30.14 -2.47 2.64
CA VAL A 12 -30.43 -2.13 4.04
C VAL A 12 -29.43 -1.11 4.56
N SER A 13 -29.90 -0.13 5.34
CA SER A 13 -29.01 0.81 6.02
C SER A 13 -28.19 0.10 7.08
N GLY A 14 -26.89 0.36 7.09
CA GLY A 14 -25.99 -0.27 8.04
C GLY A 14 -24.65 0.43 8.12
N ILE A 15 -23.84 -0.08 9.03
CA ILE A 15 -22.45 0.33 9.22
C ILE A 15 -21.60 -0.91 9.02
N LYS A 16 -20.61 -0.84 8.13
CA LYS A 16 -19.67 -1.93 7.92
C LYS A 16 -18.22 -1.47 8.00
N ASP A 17 -17.41 -2.42 8.42
CA ASP A 17 -15.97 -2.35 8.32
C ASP A 17 -15.54 -2.92 6.97
N ILE A 18 -14.89 -2.10 6.13
CA ILE A 18 -14.55 -2.47 4.75
C ILE A 18 -13.06 -2.80 4.64
N PRO A 19 -12.67 -4.05 4.35
CA PRO A 19 -11.30 -4.39 4.04
C PRO A 19 -10.83 -3.62 2.80
N TYR A 20 -9.73 -2.89 2.92
CA TYR A 20 -9.18 -2.08 1.85
C TYR A 20 -7.71 -2.41 1.60
N THR A 21 -7.37 -2.71 0.36
CA THR A 21 -5.99 -2.99 -0.05
C THR A 21 -5.50 -1.91 -1.01
N PHE A 22 -4.35 -1.34 -0.72
CA PHE A 22 -3.69 -0.36 -1.59
C PHE A 22 -2.19 -0.63 -1.62
N ARG A 23 -1.61 -0.81 -2.82
CA ARG A 23 -0.17 -1.11 -3.04
C ARG A 23 0.36 -2.24 -2.14
N GLY A 24 -0.43 -3.31 -1.98
CA GLY A 24 -0.08 -4.47 -1.16
C GLY A 24 -0.23 -4.27 0.36
N ARG A 25 -0.59 -3.07 0.82
CA ARG A 25 -0.95 -2.83 2.23
C ARG A 25 -2.44 -3.02 2.42
N LYS A 26 -2.80 -3.72 3.49
CA LYS A 26 -4.18 -3.96 3.89
C LYS A 26 -4.53 -3.07 5.08
N THR A 27 -5.74 -2.54 5.08
CA THR A 27 -6.37 -1.89 6.23
C THR A 27 -7.83 -2.30 6.29
N VAL A 28 -8.51 -1.91 7.36
CA VAL A 28 -9.96 -2.00 7.48
C VAL A 28 -10.47 -0.60 7.72
N LEU A 29 -11.24 -0.08 6.77
CA LEU A 29 -11.90 1.22 6.89
C LEU A 29 -13.08 1.03 7.85
N LYS A 30 -13.04 1.71 8.99
CA LYS A 30 -13.95 1.46 10.11
C LYS A 30 -15.18 2.34 10.02
N GLY A 31 -16.32 1.78 10.39
CA GLY A 31 -17.54 2.57 10.58
C GLY A 31 -18.05 3.23 9.31
N ILE A 32 -18.03 2.53 8.18
CA ILE A 32 -18.53 3.08 6.92
C ILE A 32 -20.05 2.96 6.89
N HIS A 33 -20.72 4.10 6.83
CA HIS A 33 -22.17 4.20 6.72
C HIS A 33 -22.61 4.08 5.26
N GLY A 34 -23.73 3.41 5.04
CA GLY A 34 -24.39 3.38 3.74
C GLY A 34 -25.51 2.36 3.69
N LEU A 35 -26.05 2.18 2.50
CA LEU A 35 -26.94 1.08 2.19
C LEU A 35 -26.10 -0.10 1.69
N TYR A 36 -26.25 -1.27 2.30
CA TYR A 36 -25.56 -2.50 1.91
C TYR A 36 -26.55 -3.54 1.38
N CYS A 37 -26.18 -4.18 0.28
CA CYS A 37 -26.91 -5.32 -0.25
C CYS A 37 -26.69 -6.55 0.66
N VAL A 38 -27.80 -7.17 1.10
CA VAL A 38 -27.74 -8.40 1.91
C VAL A 38 -27.29 -9.64 1.13
N HIS A 39 -27.17 -9.55 -0.20
CA HIS A 39 -26.84 -10.69 -1.07
C HIS A 39 -25.41 -10.64 -1.63
N CYS A 40 -24.98 -9.49 -2.18
CA CYS A 40 -23.70 -9.37 -2.89
C CYS A 40 -22.72 -8.36 -2.28
N GLU A 41 -23.04 -7.83 -1.09
CA GLU A 41 -22.21 -6.88 -0.33
C GLU A 41 -21.98 -5.50 -0.97
N GLU A 42 -22.60 -5.22 -2.12
CA GLU A 42 -22.56 -3.91 -2.77
C GLU A 42 -23.06 -2.80 -1.85
N SER A 43 -22.45 -1.62 -1.94
CA SER A 43 -22.81 -0.46 -1.11
C SER A 43 -23.25 0.74 -1.94
N ILE A 44 -24.32 1.42 -1.51
CA ILE A 44 -24.72 2.73 -2.02
C ILE A 44 -24.52 3.74 -0.90
N MET A 45 -23.77 4.80 -1.19
CA MET A 45 -23.49 5.89 -0.27
C MET A 45 -24.05 7.19 -0.84
N ASN A 46 -24.60 8.04 0.02
CA ASN A 46 -24.90 9.43 -0.33
C ASN A 46 -23.61 10.28 -0.38
N LYS A 47 -23.75 11.59 -0.58
CA LYS A 47 -22.60 12.50 -0.72
C LYS A 47 -21.75 12.54 0.55
N GLU A 48 -22.38 12.68 1.71
CA GLU A 48 -21.73 12.81 3.01
C GLU A 48 -21.01 11.51 3.42
N GLU A 49 -21.67 10.38 3.23
CA GLU A 49 -21.13 9.04 3.47
C GLU A 49 -19.93 8.75 2.54
N SER A 50 -20.07 9.11 1.26
CA SER A 50 -19.00 8.96 0.27
C SER A 50 -17.79 9.84 0.61
N ASP A 51 -18.01 11.08 1.06
CA ASP A 51 -16.93 11.97 1.49
C ASP A 51 -16.18 11.41 2.71
N ALA A 52 -16.91 10.88 3.71
CA ALA A 52 -16.32 10.26 4.89
C ALA A 52 -15.51 8.99 4.53
N PHE A 53 -16.06 8.13 3.68
CA PHE A 53 -15.36 6.97 3.15
C PHE A 53 -14.08 7.38 2.40
N MET A 54 -14.18 8.35 1.49
CA MET A 54 -13.06 8.83 0.70
C MET A 54 -12.00 9.55 1.54
N ALA A 55 -12.37 10.19 2.65
CA ALA A 55 -11.42 10.77 3.60
C ALA A 55 -10.54 9.68 4.24
N GLN A 56 -11.13 8.57 4.70
CA GLN A 56 -10.36 7.44 5.25
C GLN A 56 -9.48 6.78 4.17
N VAL A 57 -10.03 6.60 2.95
CA VAL A 57 -9.25 6.07 1.81
C VAL A 57 -8.05 6.98 1.51
N LYS A 58 -8.25 8.30 1.43
CA LYS A 58 -7.18 9.27 1.15
C LYS A 58 -6.13 9.28 2.26
N ALA A 59 -6.54 9.27 3.52
CA ALA A 59 -5.62 9.21 4.66
C ALA A 59 -4.75 7.95 4.62
N PHE A 60 -5.37 6.79 4.36
CA PHE A 60 -4.63 5.53 4.23
C PHE A 60 -3.69 5.55 3.02
N ARG A 61 -4.16 5.99 1.84
CA ARG A 61 -3.31 6.12 0.65
C ARG A 61 -2.15 7.07 0.87
N ALA A 62 -2.36 8.20 1.56
CA ALA A 62 -1.32 9.14 1.91
C ALA A 62 -0.27 8.50 2.83
N SER A 63 -0.71 7.77 3.86
CA SER A 63 0.18 7.00 4.74
C SER A 63 1.01 5.97 3.96
N VAL A 64 0.37 5.20 3.08
CA VAL A 64 1.06 4.21 2.24
C VAL A 64 2.02 4.88 1.25
N ASN A 65 1.66 6.03 0.68
CA ASN A 65 2.50 6.75 -0.26
C ASN A 65 3.71 7.41 0.42
N ALA A 66 3.56 7.95 1.63
CA ALA A 66 4.67 8.46 2.44
C ALA A 66 5.69 7.34 2.78
N GLU A 67 5.18 6.11 2.91
CA GLU A 67 5.99 4.91 3.06
C GLU A 67 6.59 4.40 1.76
N THR A 68 6.02 4.69 0.58
CA THR A 68 6.57 4.24 -0.71
C THR A 68 7.80 5.03 -1.12
N VAL A 69 8.52 4.51 -2.11
CA VAL A 69 9.71 5.14 -2.63
C VAL A 69 9.76 5.01 -4.16
N ALA A 70 10.29 6.05 -4.81
CA ALA A 70 10.43 6.08 -6.26
C ALA A 70 11.44 5.00 -6.70
N PRO A 71 11.18 4.24 -7.78
CA PRO A 71 12.12 3.25 -8.31
C PRO A 71 13.52 3.85 -8.55
N GLU A 72 13.58 5.10 -9.02
CA GLU A 72 14.82 5.83 -9.31
C GLU A 72 15.65 6.09 -8.03
N PHE A 73 14.97 6.33 -6.90
CA PHE A 73 15.66 6.48 -5.62
C PHE A 73 16.32 5.16 -5.20
N ILE A 74 15.66 4.02 -5.42
CA ILE A 74 16.23 2.70 -5.10
C ILE A 74 17.48 2.45 -5.96
N VAL A 75 17.40 2.73 -7.26
CA VAL A 75 18.55 2.65 -8.18
C VAL A 75 19.70 3.54 -7.70
N LYS A 76 19.41 4.80 -7.34
CA LYS A 76 20.38 5.78 -6.87
C LYS A 76 21.11 5.27 -5.62
N VAL A 77 20.37 4.86 -4.59
CA VAL A 77 20.96 4.40 -3.33
C VAL A 77 21.78 3.14 -3.54
N ARG A 78 21.26 2.14 -4.26
CA ARG A 78 22.00 0.91 -4.55
C ARG A 78 23.34 1.18 -5.24
N LYS A 79 23.33 2.04 -6.26
CA LYS A 79 24.56 2.44 -6.97
C LYS A 79 25.52 3.22 -6.08
N LYS A 80 25.01 4.12 -5.22
CA LYS A 80 25.81 4.85 -4.23
C LYS A 80 26.53 3.92 -3.25
N LEU A 81 25.90 2.79 -2.92
CA LEU A 81 26.45 1.74 -2.07
C LEU A 81 27.34 0.74 -2.83
N SER A 82 27.54 0.91 -4.14
CA SER A 82 28.30 0.01 -5.01
C SER A 82 27.81 -1.45 -4.97
N LEU A 83 26.48 -1.65 -4.83
CA LEU A 83 25.87 -2.98 -4.79
C LEU A 83 25.27 -3.36 -6.16
N THR A 84 25.38 -4.63 -6.52
CA THR A 84 24.54 -5.24 -7.56
C THR A 84 23.11 -5.44 -7.06
N GLN A 85 22.14 -5.63 -7.96
CA GLN A 85 20.76 -5.93 -7.57
C GLN A 85 20.65 -7.25 -6.77
N LYS A 86 21.54 -8.20 -7.06
CA LYS A 86 21.62 -9.49 -6.36
C LYS A 86 22.11 -9.29 -4.92
N GLU A 87 23.26 -8.63 -4.74
CA GLU A 87 23.80 -8.35 -3.40
C GLU A 87 22.82 -7.51 -2.57
N ALA A 88 22.17 -6.51 -3.17
CA ALA A 88 21.14 -5.75 -2.48
C ALA A 88 19.96 -6.65 -2.05
N SER A 89 19.53 -7.58 -2.90
CA SER A 89 18.45 -8.52 -2.53
C SER A 89 18.87 -9.51 -1.43
N GLU A 90 20.15 -9.84 -1.32
CA GLU A 90 20.72 -10.67 -0.25
C GLU A 90 20.80 -9.90 1.07
N ILE A 91 21.32 -8.67 1.06
CA ILE A 91 21.51 -7.82 2.25
C ILE A 91 20.16 -7.33 2.80
N PHE A 92 19.31 -6.77 1.95
CA PHE A 92 18.04 -6.17 2.37
C PHE A 92 16.86 -7.16 2.38
N GLY A 93 17.06 -8.36 1.84
CA GLY A 93 16.03 -9.39 1.69
C GLY A 93 15.02 -9.10 0.57
N GLY A 94 13.86 -9.80 0.64
CA GLY A 94 12.77 -9.70 -0.33
C GLY A 94 12.82 -10.70 -1.49
N GLY A 95 13.83 -11.58 -1.49
CA GLY A 95 14.04 -12.63 -2.49
C GLY A 95 14.89 -12.18 -3.68
N VAL A 96 15.40 -13.14 -4.45
CA VAL A 96 16.47 -12.95 -5.46
C VAL A 96 16.19 -11.85 -6.51
N ASN A 97 14.90 -11.57 -6.79
CA ASN A 97 14.45 -10.62 -7.80
C ASN A 97 13.80 -9.35 -7.21
N ALA A 98 13.95 -9.10 -5.91
CA ALA A 98 13.30 -7.99 -5.21
C ALA A 98 13.71 -6.64 -5.81
N PHE A 99 15.02 -6.34 -5.82
CA PHE A 99 15.52 -5.05 -6.29
C PHE A 99 15.26 -4.82 -7.78
N SER A 100 15.29 -5.87 -8.61
CA SER A 100 14.89 -5.75 -10.02
C SER A 100 13.44 -5.31 -10.17
N ARG A 101 12.52 -5.87 -9.37
CA ARG A 101 11.10 -5.46 -9.40
C ARG A 101 10.88 -4.09 -8.81
N TYR A 102 11.60 -3.74 -7.74
CA TYR A 102 11.48 -2.43 -7.10
C TYR A 102 11.99 -1.30 -8.02
N GLU A 103 13.15 -1.50 -8.66
CA GLU A 103 13.76 -0.54 -9.59
C GLU A 103 12.97 -0.38 -10.90
N LYS A 104 12.13 -1.37 -11.26
CA LYS A 104 11.18 -1.28 -12.37
C LYS A 104 9.80 -0.73 -11.96
N GLY A 105 9.58 -0.50 -10.67
CA GLY A 105 8.27 -0.09 -10.13
C GLY A 105 7.21 -1.20 -10.11
N ASN A 106 7.57 -2.43 -10.48
CA ASN A 106 6.67 -3.59 -10.50
C ASN A 106 6.29 -4.08 -9.09
N ALA A 107 7.05 -3.68 -8.06
CA ALA A 107 6.76 -3.96 -6.66
C ALA A 107 7.28 -2.81 -5.78
N GLN A 108 6.77 -2.73 -4.55
CA GLN A 108 7.26 -1.79 -3.54
C GLN A 108 8.04 -2.54 -2.46
N PRO A 109 9.18 -2.02 -1.99
CA PRO A 109 9.88 -2.63 -0.86
C PRO A 109 9.06 -2.57 0.43
N HIS A 110 9.41 -3.42 1.40
CA HIS A 110 8.86 -3.34 2.75
C HIS A 110 9.21 -1.97 3.37
N PRO A 111 8.35 -1.35 4.19
CA PRO A 111 8.61 -0.02 4.74
C PRO A 111 9.89 0.04 5.58
N SER A 112 10.27 -1.07 6.24
CA SER A 112 11.58 -1.18 6.92
C SER A 112 12.75 -1.05 5.93
N THR A 113 12.69 -1.72 4.78
CA THR A 113 13.68 -1.60 3.70
C THR A 113 13.75 -0.17 3.19
N ILE A 114 12.61 0.51 3.03
CA ILE A 114 12.57 1.91 2.58
C ILE A 114 13.22 2.84 3.59
N LYS A 115 12.92 2.67 4.89
CA LYS A 115 13.57 3.44 5.96
C LYS A 115 15.07 3.20 5.99
N LEU A 116 15.51 1.95 5.86
CA LEU A 116 16.94 1.60 5.84
C LEU A 116 17.65 2.18 4.61
N LEU A 117 17.06 2.11 3.42
CA LEU A 117 17.59 2.76 2.22
C LEU A 117 17.70 4.28 2.40
N ARG A 118 16.76 4.94 3.09
CA ARG A 118 16.86 6.37 3.42
C ARG A 118 17.97 6.68 4.42
N VAL A 119 18.20 5.80 5.40
CA VAL A 119 19.34 5.92 6.33
C VAL A 119 20.66 5.79 5.58
N LEU A 120 20.81 4.75 4.75
CA LEU A 120 22.02 4.49 3.98
C LEU A 120 22.26 5.50 2.85
N ASP A 121 21.22 6.16 2.32
CA ASP A 121 21.41 7.30 1.41
C ASP A 121 22.09 8.47 2.13
N LYS A 122 21.90 8.63 3.44
CA LYS A 122 22.57 9.67 4.24
C LYS A 122 23.90 9.21 4.81
N HIS A 123 23.97 7.96 5.24
CA HIS A 123 25.06 7.35 5.98
C HIS A 123 25.52 6.04 5.29
N PRO A 124 26.15 6.12 4.11
CA PRO A 124 26.57 4.93 3.36
C PRO A 124 27.60 4.07 4.11
N GLU A 125 28.35 4.66 5.06
CA GLU A 125 29.30 3.97 5.93
C GLU A 125 28.66 2.87 6.80
N LEU A 126 27.37 3.01 7.15
CA LEU A 126 26.64 2.05 7.98
C LEU A 126 26.29 0.75 7.24
N LEU A 127 26.55 0.66 5.93
CA LEU A 127 26.31 -0.57 5.17
C LEU A 127 27.05 -1.77 5.78
N ASN A 128 28.23 -1.56 6.35
CA ASN A 128 29.05 -2.63 6.91
C ASN A 128 28.43 -3.26 8.17
N GLU A 129 27.46 -2.60 8.82
CA GLU A 129 26.78 -3.16 10.00
C GLU A 129 25.71 -4.21 9.64
N ILE A 130 25.28 -4.22 8.38
CA ILE A 130 24.16 -5.07 7.92
C ILE A 130 24.55 -6.00 6.77
N ARG A 131 25.84 -6.04 6.42
CA ARG A 131 26.36 -6.79 5.28
C ARG A 131 26.59 -8.26 5.62
#